data_AF-A0AAN6JGA6-F1
#
_entry.id   AF-A0AAN6JGA6-F1
#
_cell.length_a   1.000
_cell.length_b   1.000
_cell.length_c   1.000
_cell.angle_alpha   90.00
_cell.angle_beta   90.00
_cell.angle_gamma   90.00
#
_symmetry.space_group_name_H-M   'P 1'
#
loop_
_entity.id
_entity.type
_entity.pdbx_description
1 polymer ?
#
loop_
_entity_poly.entity_id
_entity_poly.type
_entity_poly.pdbx_seq_one_letter_code
_entity_poly.pdbx_strand_id
1 'polypeptide(L)'
;MADYSDHVRRGHPISFILLAFWAFIIAVIASALTSDYHKNPLNGDQTIKDRVHFMVFTGWWTFVFSIAYLLLFLRGIGGVVTSIAGHGIWLFLTWVFMIAGSAALADWTPAGSCAAPYCNSLKALQAFGWIATIQITAMLVVIGVIGGGAFRGGRGLKEGLA
;
A
#
# COMPACT_ATOMS: atom_id res chain seq x y z
N MET A 1 5.05 -27.60 14.50
CA MET A 1 4.90 -26.39 13.68
C MET A 1 3.72 -25.62 14.25
N ALA A 2 3.84 -24.32 14.51
CA ALA A 2 2.69 -23.54 14.97
C ALA A 2 1.67 -23.45 13.83
N ASP A 3 0.41 -23.80 14.11
CA ASP A 3 -0.68 -23.69 13.16
C ASP A 3 -1.15 -22.22 13.10
N TYR A 4 -0.85 -21.55 11.99
CA TYR A 4 -1.23 -20.16 11.76
C TYR A 4 -2.52 -20.02 10.92
N SER A 5 -3.17 -21.13 10.55
CA SER A 5 -4.30 -21.13 9.60
C SER A 5 -5.46 -20.24 10.05
N ASP A 6 -5.86 -20.35 11.31
CA ASP A 6 -6.95 -19.54 11.90
C ASP A 6 -6.61 -18.05 11.93
N HIS A 7 -5.35 -17.71 12.20
CA HIS A 7 -4.88 -16.32 12.20
C HIS A 7 -4.86 -15.75 10.78
N VAL A 8 -4.43 -16.53 9.78
CA VAL A 8 -4.42 -16.10 8.38
C VAL A 8 -5.84 -15.93 7.85
N ARG A 9 -6.75 -16.87 8.16
CA ARG A 9 -8.16 -16.84 7.72
C ARG A 9 -8.90 -15.58 8.18
N ARG A 10 -8.51 -15.00 9.32
CA ARG A 10 -9.08 -13.75 9.85
C ARG A 10 -8.25 -12.52 9.47
N GLY A 11 -6.92 -12.61 9.62
CA GLY A 11 -6.01 -11.49 9.45
C GLY A 11 -5.85 -11.05 8.00
N HIS A 12 -5.85 -11.98 7.05
CA HIS A 12 -5.71 -11.66 5.62
C HIS A 12 -6.87 -10.78 5.13
N PRO A 13 -8.16 -11.16 5.28
CA PRO A 13 -9.25 -10.29 4.84
C PRO A 13 -9.25 -8.92 5.50
N ILE A 14 -9.03 -8.85 6.83
CA ILE A 14 -9.03 -7.58 7.57
C ILE A 14 -7.91 -6.66 7.07
N SER A 15 -6.68 -7.17 6.94
CA SER A 15 -5.54 -6.38 6.51
C SER A 15 -5.68 -5.90 5.06
N PHE A 16 -6.17 -6.74 4.16
CA PHE A 16 -6.37 -6.35 2.75
C PHE A 16 -7.55 -5.39 2.55
N ILE A 17 -8.63 -5.50 3.33
CA ILE A 17 -9.74 -4.52 3.33
C ILE A 17 -9.25 -3.16 3.81
N LEU A 18 -8.53 -3.11 4.94
CA LEU A 18 -7.97 -1.86 5.45
C LEU A 18 -6.96 -1.25 4.47
N LEU A 19 -6.11 -2.08 3.86
CA LEU A 19 -5.12 -1.61 2.88
C LEU A 19 -5.82 -1.00 1.65
N ALA A 20 -6.86 -1.66 1.14
CA ALA A 20 -7.67 -1.12 0.06
C ALA A 20 -8.33 0.21 0.46
N PHE A 21 -8.86 0.33 1.68
CA PHE A 21 -9.48 1.56 2.16
C PHE A 21 -8.51 2.75 2.19
N TRP A 22 -7.33 2.59 2.80
CA TRP A 22 -6.31 3.65 2.83
C TRP A 22 -5.81 4.00 1.42
N ALA A 23 -5.56 2.98 0.59
CA ALA A 23 -5.11 3.18 -0.78
C ALA A 23 -6.14 3.93 -1.63
N PHE A 24 -7.43 3.66 -1.43
CA PHE A 24 -8.51 4.39 -2.11
C PHE A 24 -8.54 5.86 -1.72
N ILE A 25 -8.40 6.18 -0.43
CA ILE A 25 -8.30 7.57 0.06
C ILE A 25 -7.11 8.29 -0.60
N ILE A 26 -5.93 7.65 -0.60
CA ILE A 26 -4.73 8.16 -1.26
C ILE A 26 -4.98 8.43 -2.75
N ALA A 27 -5.55 7.45 -3.45
CA ALA A 27 -5.83 7.53 -4.88
C ALA A 27 -6.76 8.70 -5.22
N VAL A 28 -7.86 8.86 -4.47
CA VAL A 28 -8.84 9.93 -4.70
C VAL A 28 -8.23 11.31 -4.44
N ILE A 29 -7.54 11.50 -3.31
CA ILE A 29 -6.91 12.80 -2.99
C ILE A 29 -5.86 13.15 -4.04
N ALA A 30 -4.97 12.21 -4.37
CA ALA A 30 -3.92 12.44 -5.35
C ALA A 30 -4.49 12.72 -6.75
N SER A 31 -5.55 12.01 -7.16
CA SER A 31 -6.21 12.25 -8.46
C SER A 31 -6.90 13.60 -8.51
N ALA A 32 -7.54 14.04 -7.42
CA ALA A 32 -8.14 15.36 -7.32
C ALA A 32 -7.08 16.48 -7.44
N LEU A 33 -5.97 16.35 -6.71
CA LEU A 33 -4.85 17.30 -6.78
C LEU A 33 -4.20 17.33 -8.16
N THR A 34 -4.00 16.16 -8.78
CA THR A 34 -3.48 16.05 -10.15
C THR A 34 -4.37 16.77 -11.15
N SER A 35 -5.69 16.54 -11.07
CA SER A 35 -6.68 17.20 -11.93
C SER A 35 -6.66 18.71 -11.74
N ASP A 36 -6.54 19.17 -10.50
CA ASP A 36 -6.50 20.60 -10.22
C ASP A 36 -5.19 21.26 -10.66
N TYR A 37 -4.03 20.64 -10.42
CA TYR A 37 -2.75 21.14 -10.92
C TYR A 37 -2.70 21.25 -12.45
N HIS A 38 -3.46 20.41 -13.15
CA HIS A 38 -3.60 20.51 -14.60
C HIS A 38 -4.43 21.72 -15.02
N LYS A 39 -5.50 22.05 -14.26
CA LYS A 39 -6.36 23.22 -14.51
C LYS A 39 -5.72 24.53 -14.06
N ASN A 40 -4.96 24.48 -12.96
CA ASN A 40 -4.36 25.62 -12.29
C ASN A 40 -2.84 25.39 -12.16
N PRO A 41 -2.07 25.52 -13.26
CA PRO A 41 -0.65 25.17 -13.28
C PRO A 41 0.22 26.05 -12.36
N LEU A 42 -0.26 27.22 -11.92
CA LEU A 42 0.45 28.12 -11.01
C LEU A 42 0.34 27.70 -9.53
N ASN A 43 -0.55 26.78 -9.18
CA ASN A 43 -0.78 26.38 -7.78
C ASN A 43 0.26 25.40 -7.22
N GLY A 44 1.24 24.97 -8.02
CA GLY A 44 2.32 24.09 -7.60
C GLY A 44 3.47 24.05 -8.59
N ASP A 45 4.68 23.81 -8.09
CA ASP A 45 5.85 23.60 -8.94
C ASP A 45 5.84 22.21 -9.60
N GLN A 46 6.77 21.96 -10.52
CA GLN A 46 6.85 20.65 -11.19
C GLN A 46 7.15 19.53 -10.18
N THR A 47 7.98 19.83 -9.19
CA THR A 47 8.38 18.90 -8.13
C THR A 47 7.18 18.34 -7.36
N ILE A 48 6.27 19.20 -6.87
CA ILE A 48 5.10 18.70 -6.12
C ILE A 48 4.12 17.97 -7.02
N LYS A 49 3.97 18.40 -8.28
CA LYS A 49 3.11 17.72 -9.26
C LYS A 49 3.58 16.29 -9.52
N ASP A 50 4.88 16.09 -9.73
CA ASP A 50 5.44 14.76 -9.97
C ASP A 50 5.29 13.85 -8.75
N ARG A 51 5.49 14.38 -7.54
CA ARG A 51 5.26 13.66 -6.27
C ARG A 51 3.80 13.22 -6.14
N VAL A 52 2.84 14.10 -6.46
CA VAL A 52 1.40 13.78 -6.43
C VAL A 52 1.03 12.78 -7.53
N HIS A 53 1.56 12.90 -8.75
CA HIS A 53 1.34 11.93 -9.83
C HIS A 53 1.81 10.52 -9.45
N PHE A 54 2.98 10.42 -8.81
CA PHE A 54 3.46 9.15 -8.30
C PHE A 54 2.53 8.56 -7.23
N MET A 55 1.94 9.40 -6.38
CA MET A 55 0.94 8.96 -5.40
C MET A 55 -0.38 8.55 -6.03
N VAL A 56 -0.79 9.11 -7.18
CA VAL A 56 -1.93 8.60 -7.97
C VAL A 56 -1.68 7.16 -8.38
N PHE A 57 -0.52 6.90 -9.00
CA PHE A 57 -0.13 5.55 -9.40
C PHE A 57 -0.10 4.61 -8.20
N THR A 58 0.59 5.01 -7.13
CA THR A 58 0.78 4.20 -5.92
C THR A 58 -0.55 3.86 -5.23
N GLY A 59 -1.46 4.84 -5.15
CA GLY A 59 -2.80 4.65 -4.59
C GLY A 59 -3.64 3.67 -5.41
N TRP A 60 -3.77 3.90 -6.71
CA TRP A 60 -4.57 3.01 -7.58
C TRP A 60 -3.96 1.61 -7.73
N TRP A 61 -2.64 1.50 -7.86
CA TRP A 61 -1.90 0.23 -7.82
C TRP A 61 -2.27 -0.55 -6.57
N THR A 62 -2.12 0.08 -5.41
CA THR A 62 -2.34 -0.60 -4.12
C THR A 62 -3.81 -0.97 -3.95
N PHE A 63 -4.74 -0.09 -4.33
CA PHE A 63 -6.17 -0.35 -4.23
C PHE A 63 -6.60 -1.55 -5.08
N VAL A 64 -6.30 -1.54 -6.38
CA VAL A 64 -6.72 -2.58 -7.32
C VAL A 64 -6.16 -3.94 -6.93
N PHE A 65 -4.85 -4.00 -6.63
CA PHE A 65 -4.24 -5.26 -6.25
C PHE A 65 -4.67 -5.74 -4.87
N SER A 66 -4.93 -4.84 -3.90
CA SER A 66 -5.47 -5.26 -2.60
C SER A 66 -6.83 -5.94 -2.74
N ILE A 67 -7.72 -5.39 -3.57
CA ILE A 67 -9.01 -6.00 -3.89
C ILE A 67 -8.81 -7.33 -4.63
N ALA A 68 -7.89 -7.39 -5.60
CA ALA A 68 -7.61 -8.63 -6.33
C ALA A 68 -7.12 -9.76 -5.41
N TYR A 69 -6.13 -9.49 -4.55
CA TYR A 69 -5.61 -10.46 -3.58
C TYR A 69 -6.68 -10.90 -2.57
N LEU A 70 -7.52 -9.96 -2.10
CA LEU A 70 -8.65 -10.27 -1.23
C LEU A 70 -9.64 -11.23 -1.90
N LEU A 71 -10.06 -10.92 -3.13
CA LEU A 71 -11.03 -11.74 -3.87
C LEU A 71 -10.47 -13.13 -4.20
N LEU A 72 -9.20 -13.22 -4.62
CA LEU A 72 -8.55 -14.50 -4.89
C LEU A 72 -8.48 -15.36 -3.63
N PHE A 73 -8.15 -14.76 -2.48
CA PHE A 73 -8.15 -15.44 -1.18
C PHE A 73 -9.55 -15.93 -0.79
N LEU A 74 -10.57 -15.07 -0.86
CA LEU A 74 -11.95 -15.42 -0.50
C LEU A 74 -12.56 -16.49 -1.42
N ARG A 75 -12.12 -16.57 -2.67
CA ARG A 75 -12.55 -17.61 -3.63
C ARG A 75 -11.71 -18.89 -3.54
N GLY A 76 -10.67 -18.94 -2.70
CA GLY A 76 -9.76 -20.07 -2.61
C GLY A 76 -8.97 -20.34 -3.90
N ILE A 77 -8.76 -19.33 -4.74
CA ILE A 77 -8.04 -19.47 -6.01
C ILE A 77 -6.54 -19.49 -5.72
N GLY A 78 -5.96 -20.70 -5.70
CA GLY A 78 -4.54 -20.94 -5.52
C GLY A 78 -3.69 -20.62 -6.76
N GLY A 79 -2.38 -20.55 -6.60
CA GLY A 79 -1.43 -20.35 -7.70
C GLY A 79 -0.19 -19.57 -7.26
N VAL A 80 0.73 -19.32 -8.22
CA VAL A 80 1.97 -18.59 -7.94
C VAL A 80 1.67 -17.18 -7.40
N VAL A 81 0.64 -16.52 -7.91
CA VAL A 81 0.23 -15.18 -7.45
C VAL A 81 -0.24 -15.20 -6.01
N THR A 82 -1.05 -16.20 -5.60
CA THR A 82 -1.57 -16.31 -4.23
C THR A 82 -0.67 -17.08 -3.27
N SER A 83 0.52 -17.48 -3.73
CA SER A 83 1.54 -18.12 -2.89
C SER A 83 2.12 -17.15 -1.85
N ILE A 84 2.81 -17.69 -0.85
CA ILE A 84 3.57 -16.90 0.14
C ILE A 84 4.56 -15.96 -0.58
N ALA A 85 5.29 -16.48 -1.57
CA ALA A 85 6.24 -15.69 -2.36
C ALA A 85 5.57 -14.60 -3.18
N GLY A 86 4.43 -14.91 -3.82
CA GLY A 86 3.67 -13.95 -4.62
C GLY A 86 3.20 -12.74 -3.80
N HIS A 87 2.61 -13.01 -2.63
CA HIS A 87 2.24 -11.96 -1.68
C HIS A 87 3.46 -11.19 -1.18
N GLY A 88 4.55 -11.88 -0.83
CA GLY A 88 5.78 -11.24 -0.36
C GLY A 88 6.38 -10.26 -1.37
N ILE A 89 6.50 -10.67 -2.64
CA ILE A 89 7.02 -9.83 -3.72
C ILE A 89 6.12 -8.62 -3.94
N TRP A 90 4.81 -8.83 -4.04
CA TRP A 90 3.88 -7.73 -4.27
C TRP A 90 3.83 -6.75 -3.10
N LEU A 91 3.78 -7.23 -1.86
CA LEU A 91 3.82 -6.36 -0.68
C LEU A 91 5.14 -5.60 -0.59
N PHE A 92 6.27 -6.22 -0.92
CA PHE A 92 7.57 -5.55 -0.87
C PHE A 92 7.67 -4.44 -1.92
N LEU A 93 7.24 -4.72 -3.16
CA LEU A 93 7.20 -3.70 -4.21
C LEU A 93 6.27 -2.53 -3.84
N THR A 94 5.09 -2.86 -3.30
CA THR A 94 4.11 -1.87 -2.86
C THR A 94 4.62 -1.05 -1.67
N TRP A 95 5.37 -1.67 -0.76
CA TRP A 95 6.05 -1.01 0.35
C TRP A 95 7.07 0.02 -0.16
N VAL A 96 7.88 -0.34 -1.16
CA VAL A 96 8.85 0.58 -1.80
C VAL A 96 8.12 1.78 -2.41
N PHE A 97 7.02 1.57 -3.11
CA PHE A 97 6.24 2.68 -3.68
C PHE A 97 5.66 3.59 -2.60
N MET A 98 5.05 3.01 -1.57
CA MET A 98 4.43 3.78 -0.48
C MET A 98 5.45 4.58 0.33
N ILE A 99 6.61 3.99 0.68
CA ILE A 99 7.64 4.70 1.42
C ILE A 99 8.28 5.81 0.57
N ALA A 100 8.55 5.56 -0.72
CA ALA A 100 9.12 6.56 -1.62
C ALA A 100 8.17 7.76 -1.80
N GLY A 101 6.88 7.50 -2.03
CA GLY A 101 5.88 8.55 -2.21
C GLY A 101 5.64 9.35 -0.92
N SER A 102 5.53 8.65 0.21
CA SER A 102 5.31 9.28 1.52
C SER A 102 6.51 10.11 1.99
N ALA A 103 7.73 9.60 1.78
CA ALA A 103 8.95 10.33 2.09
C ALA A 103 9.13 11.56 1.19
N ALA A 104 8.85 11.42 -0.12
CA ALA A 104 8.91 12.55 -1.05
C ALA A 104 7.89 13.63 -0.68
N LEU A 105 6.68 13.30 -0.26
CA LEU A 105 5.72 14.31 0.22
C LEU A 105 6.15 14.94 1.55
N ALA A 106 6.74 14.15 2.46
CA ALA A 106 7.21 14.64 3.75
C ALA A 106 8.32 15.69 3.63
N ASP A 107 9.20 15.55 2.63
CA ASP A 107 10.26 16.53 2.33
C ASP A 107 9.70 17.89 1.88
N TRP A 108 8.55 17.92 1.20
CA TRP A 108 7.94 19.17 0.74
C TRP A 108 7.05 19.83 1.81
N THR A 109 6.40 19.01 2.63
CA THR A 109 5.26 19.44 3.44
C THR A 109 5.73 20.12 4.75
N PRO A 110 5.38 21.39 4.99
CA PRO A 110 5.80 22.08 6.21
C PRO A 110 5.18 21.48 7.47
N ALA A 111 5.97 21.35 8.55
CA ALA A 111 5.49 20.89 9.85
C ALA A 111 4.46 21.85 10.50
N GLY A 112 4.53 23.15 10.18
CA GLY A 112 3.73 24.23 10.79
C GLY A 112 2.55 24.72 9.94
N SER A 113 2.25 26.02 10.00
CA SER A 113 1.12 26.65 9.32
C SER A 113 1.22 26.55 7.79
N CYS A 114 0.08 26.28 7.15
CA CYS A 114 -0.04 26.11 5.71
C CYS A 114 -0.39 27.43 5.00
N ALA A 115 0.55 28.00 4.23
CA ALA A 115 0.29 29.15 3.35
C ALA A 115 0.25 28.77 1.85
N ALA A 116 0.79 27.60 1.49
CA ALA A 116 0.82 27.12 0.11
C ALA A 116 -0.56 26.55 -0.34
N PRO A 117 -0.92 26.67 -1.63
CA PRO A 117 -2.09 26.01 -2.19
C PRO A 117 -2.10 24.51 -1.87
N TYR A 118 -3.28 23.96 -1.58
CA TYR A 118 -3.50 22.52 -1.30
C TYR A 118 -2.71 21.91 -0.14
N CYS A 119 -2.07 22.71 0.71
CA CYS A 119 -1.23 22.21 1.80
C CYS A 119 -1.98 21.26 2.76
N ASN A 120 -3.25 21.53 3.09
CA ASN A 120 -4.05 20.62 3.92
C ASN A 120 -4.30 19.27 3.23
N SER A 121 -4.58 19.28 1.92
CA SER A 121 -4.76 18.06 1.12
C SER A 121 -3.46 17.27 0.99
N LEU A 122 -2.32 17.96 0.83
CA LEU A 122 -0.99 17.34 0.78
C LEU A 122 -0.60 16.73 2.13
N LYS A 123 -0.89 17.41 3.24
CA LYS A 123 -0.73 16.86 4.60
C LYS A 123 -1.58 15.61 4.80
N ALA A 124 -2.84 15.63 4.36
CA ALA A 124 -3.70 14.46 4.41
C ALA A 124 -3.13 13.32 3.57
N LEU A 125 -2.71 13.60 2.33
CA LEU A 125 -2.12 12.62 1.42
C LEU A 125 -0.86 11.97 2.02
N GLN A 126 0.03 12.78 2.61
CA GLN A 126 1.21 12.30 3.32
C GLN A 126 0.84 11.42 4.52
N ALA A 127 -0.11 11.87 5.35
CA ALA A 127 -0.51 11.13 6.54
C ALA A 127 -1.06 9.75 6.19
N PHE A 128 -1.97 9.66 5.21
CA PHE A 128 -2.49 8.37 4.74
C PHE A 128 -1.39 7.51 4.09
N GLY A 129 -0.44 8.10 3.37
CA GLY A 129 0.71 7.39 2.84
C GLY A 129 1.55 6.70 3.93
N TRP A 130 1.83 7.40 5.03
CA TRP A 130 2.54 6.81 6.19
C TRP A 130 1.71 5.75 6.92
N ILE A 131 0.40 5.95 7.08
CA ILE A 131 -0.50 4.93 7.66
C ILE A 131 -0.44 3.64 6.83
N ALA A 132 -0.57 3.75 5.51
CA ALA A 132 -0.47 2.60 4.60
C ALA A 132 0.92 1.95 4.67
N THR A 133 2.00 2.74 4.72
CA THR A 133 3.38 2.24 4.85
C THR A 133 3.58 1.40 6.11
N ILE A 134 3.10 1.89 7.27
CA ILE A 134 3.17 1.17 8.55
C ILE A 134 2.39 -0.15 8.47
N GLN A 135 1.17 -0.10 7.92
CA GLN A 135 0.36 -1.30 7.77
C GLN A 135 1.02 -2.35 6.86
N ILE A 136 1.55 -1.95 5.71
CA ILE A 136 2.26 -2.87 4.80
C ILE A 136 3.53 -3.43 5.46
N THR A 137 4.24 -2.62 6.25
CA THR A 137 5.39 -3.09 7.04
C THR A 137 4.99 -4.21 7.99
N ALA A 138 3.88 -4.06 8.72
CA ALA A 138 3.35 -5.10 9.58
C ALA A 138 2.97 -6.37 8.78
N MET A 139 2.35 -6.21 7.60
CA MET A 139 2.02 -7.34 6.72
C MET A 139 3.29 -8.07 6.22
N LEU A 140 4.36 -7.35 5.87
CA LEU A 140 5.64 -7.93 5.48
C LEU A 140 6.28 -8.73 6.61
N VAL A 141 6.22 -8.24 7.86
CA VAL A 141 6.69 -8.99 9.04
C VAL A 141 5.91 -10.30 9.17
N VAL A 142 4.58 -10.26 9.05
CA VAL A 142 3.73 -11.46 9.12
C VAL A 142 4.10 -12.47 8.03
N ILE A 143 4.27 -12.02 6.78
CA ILE A 143 4.71 -12.91 5.69
C ILE A 143 6.11 -13.47 5.95
N GLY A 144 7.04 -12.68 6.49
CA GLY A 144 8.38 -13.15 6.85
C GLY A 144 8.34 -14.26 7.90
N VAL A 145 7.49 -14.13 8.92
CA VAL A 145 7.28 -15.16 9.95
C VAL A 145 6.69 -16.43 9.34
N ILE A 146 5.63 -16.31 8.54
CA ILE A 146 4.97 -17.47 7.90
C ILE A 146 5.91 -18.16 6.92
N GLY A 147 6.58 -17.40 6.05
CA GLY A 147 7.54 -17.92 5.07
C GLY A 147 8.73 -18.60 5.72
N GLY A 148 9.32 -17.99 6.77
CA GLY A 148 10.40 -18.60 7.54
C GLY A 148 9.98 -19.90 8.25
N GLY A 149 8.73 -19.96 8.74
CA GLY A 149 8.14 -21.18 9.28
C GLY A 149 7.96 -22.28 8.24
N ALA A 150 7.48 -21.94 7.04
CA ALA A 150 7.29 -22.88 5.93
C ALA A 150 8.61 -23.51 5.50
N PHE A 151 9.66 -22.70 5.31
CA PHE A 151 11.00 -23.18 4.97
C PHE A 151 11.59 -24.14 6.00
N ARG A 152 11.48 -23.80 7.30
CA ARG A 152 11.98 -24.65 8.39
C ARG A 152 11.24 -25.97 8.51
N GLY A 153 10.00 -26.03 8.03
CA GLY A 153 9.17 -27.23 8.04
C GLY A 153 9.23 -28.09 6.78
N GLY A 154 10.09 -27.75 5.81
CA GLY A 154 10.21 -28.49 4.56
C GLY A 154 9.08 -28.25 3.55
N ARG A 155 8.22 -27.24 3.77
CA ARG A 155 7.17 -26.82 2.83
C ARG A 155 7.73 -25.83 1.80
N GLY A 156 7.21 -25.86 0.57
CA GLY A 156 7.67 -24.98 -0.50
C GLY A 156 7.03 -23.59 -0.46
N LEU A 157 7.77 -22.52 -0.78
CA LEU A 157 7.23 -21.15 -0.90
C LEU A 157 6.12 -20.97 -1.95
N LYS A 158 5.97 -21.95 -2.85
CA LYS A 158 4.94 -21.98 -3.88
C LYS A 158 3.57 -22.36 -3.32
N GLU A 159 3.51 -22.84 -2.09
CA GLU A 159 2.27 -23.17 -1.42
C GLU A 159 1.47 -21.91 -1.06
N GLY A 160 0.15 -22.07 -1.03
CA GLY A 160 -0.78 -20.99 -0.70
C GLY A 160 -0.67 -20.57 0.77
N LEU A 161 -1.21 -19.39 1.08
CA LEU A 161 -1.38 -18.90 2.46
C LEU A 161 -2.55 -19.59 3.20
N ALA A 162 -3.37 -20.38 2.49
CA ALA A 162 -4.53 -21.11 3.02
C ALA A 162 -4.20 -22.59 3.27
#